data_AF-K0S3C8-F1
#
_entry.id   AF-K0S3C8-F1
#
_cell.length_a   1.000
_cell.length_b   1.000
_cell.length_c   1.000
_cell.angle_alpha   90.00
_cell.angle_beta   90.00
_cell.angle_gamma   90.00
#
_symmetry.space_group_name_H-M   'P 1'
#
loop_
_entity.id
_entity.type
_entity.pdbx_description
1 polymer ?
#
loop_
_entity_poly.entity_id
_entity_poly.type
_entity_poly.pdbx_seq_one_letter_code
_entity_poly.pdbx_strand_id
1 'polypeptide(L)'
;MKSRSLLRIGGGSGPKDSRGTALTRDDLVNEGTIGLCEAIDKYDLSFADGVIEKDTISPSPEKMVNRGARLGTYAAYWIRARITRAIQSREHAMRFPEHVLQASHRLVKTAKEFGVDWELVTELAEFDGDAGVYQTRLREKLRNVAGIKSDTLFREAVRVREISSSSTTQFESWMAPASTADEELINRISPESGPEHIRETLAKFLGPREVEVLSLRFGIGANEDEPTRESSPRMFRDYQAEAEEELFGPNGILSHYSEIPIDAPLAATQPQPGTKIRTSASISAKPALLPFKEIGKRMKFSGEYCRRTCSIALKKLTQAAEAGDLAETDFILGLEF
;
A
#
# COMPACT_ATOMS: atom_id res chain seq x y z
N MET A 1 -17.93 -14.19 -48.28
CA MET A 1 -16.52 -14.12 -47.83
C MET A 1 -16.40 -12.98 -46.81
N LYS A 2 -16.45 -13.27 -45.51
CA LYS A 2 -16.31 -12.27 -44.45
C LYS A 2 -14.98 -12.49 -43.74
N SER A 3 -14.06 -11.57 -43.97
CA SER A 3 -12.70 -11.59 -43.41
C SER A 3 -12.73 -11.42 -41.89
N ARG A 4 -12.01 -12.31 -41.20
CA ARG A 4 -11.73 -12.28 -39.77
C ARG A 4 -10.80 -11.10 -39.44
N SER A 5 -11.29 -10.13 -38.67
CA SER A 5 -10.43 -9.18 -37.95
C SER A 5 -9.96 -9.81 -36.64
N LEU A 6 -8.89 -10.59 -36.72
CA LEU A 6 -8.15 -11.03 -35.54
C LEU A 6 -7.44 -9.83 -34.91
N LEU A 7 -7.43 -9.81 -33.57
CA LEU A 7 -6.68 -8.86 -32.74
C LEU A 7 -5.27 -8.65 -33.27
N ARG A 8 -5.00 -7.44 -33.77
CA ARG A 8 -3.67 -7.00 -34.18
C ARG A 8 -2.93 -6.59 -32.91
N ILE A 9 -2.25 -7.54 -32.27
CA ILE A 9 -1.24 -7.24 -31.26
C ILE A 9 -0.05 -6.67 -32.02
N GLY A 10 0.09 -5.35 -32.01
CA GLY A 10 1.19 -4.64 -32.65
C GLY A 10 2.52 -5.02 -32.01
N GLY A 11 3.37 -5.72 -32.76
CA GLY A 11 4.79 -5.87 -32.48
C GLY A 11 5.47 -4.50 -32.61
N GLY A 12 5.71 -3.86 -31.48
CA GLY A 12 6.56 -2.68 -31.37
C GLY A 12 7.57 -2.95 -30.27
N SER A 13 8.79 -3.27 -30.69
CA SER A 13 9.98 -3.39 -29.84
C SER A 13 10.30 -2.03 -29.22
N GLY A 14 10.17 -1.94 -27.90
CA GLY A 14 10.50 -0.77 -27.07
C GLY A 14 9.80 -0.91 -25.71
N PRO A 15 10.38 -0.43 -24.59
CA PRO A 15 9.74 -0.50 -23.28
C PRO A 15 8.55 0.46 -23.31
N LYS A 16 7.38 -0.06 -23.68
CA LYS A 16 6.13 0.67 -23.57
C LYS A 16 5.78 0.65 -22.10
N ASP A 17 6.17 1.73 -21.41
CA ASP A 17 5.68 2.06 -20.09
C ASP A 17 4.19 1.70 -20.00
N SER A 18 3.89 0.88 -19.01
CA SER A 18 2.57 0.45 -18.58
C SER A 18 1.76 1.68 -18.19
N ARG A 19 1.24 2.37 -19.20
CA ARG A 19 0.29 3.47 -19.05
C ARG A 19 -1.02 2.89 -18.55
N GLY A 20 -1.21 2.97 -17.24
CA GLY A 20 -2.53 3.03 -16.61
C GLY A 20 -3.30 1.73 -16.41
N THR A 21 -2.68 0.56 -16.57
CA THR A 21 -3.31 -0.69 -16.10
C THR A 21 -2.51 -1.20 -14.91
N ALA A 22 -3.13 -1.21 -13.74
CA ALA A 22 -2.50 -1.70 -12.52
C ALA A 22 -2.10 -3.19 -12.59
N LEU A 23 -2.62 -3.94 -13.57
CA LEU A 23 -2.25 -5.34 -13.81
C LEU A 23 -1.10 -5.45 -14.79
N THR A 24 -0.07 -6.18 -14.38
CA THR A 24 1.04 -6.57 -15.25
C THR A 24 0.59 -7.65 -16.23
N ARG A 25 1.40 -7.89 -17.26
CA ARG A 25 1.19 -9.01 -18.19
C ARG A 25 1.11 -10.35 -17.45
N ASP A 26 1.97 -10.55 -16.46
CA ASP A 26 2.06 -11.80 -15.71
C ASP A 26 0.81 -12.01 -14.85
N ASP A 27 0.26 -10.94 -14.28
CA ASP A 27 -1.02 -11.00 -13.57
C ASP A 27 -2.17 -11.45 -14.48
N LEU A 28 -2.21 -10.93 -15.72
CA LEU A 28 -3.24 -11.34 -16.69
C LEU A 28 -3.07 -12.79 -17.13
N VAL A 29 -1.82 -13.27 -17.26
CA VAL A 29 -1.54 -14.67 -17.57
C VAL A 29 -2.00 -15.56 -16.41
N ASN A 30 -1.69 -15.19 -15.17
CA ASN A 30 -2.08 -15.93 -13.97
C ASN A 30 -3.61 -15.99 -13.79
N GLU A 31 -4.33 -14.89 -14.02
CA GLU A 31 -5.80 -14.93 -14.01
C GLU A 31 -6.35 -15.75 -15.18
N GLY A 32 -5.67 -15.73 -16.33
CA GLY A 32 -5.98 -16.58 -17.47
C GLY A 32 -5.83 -18.07 -17.18
N THR A 33 -4.76 -18.49 -16.48
CA THR A 33 -4.55 -19.89 -16.10
C THR A 33 -5.60 -20.38 -15.11
N ILE A 34 -6.03 -19.54 -14.15
CA ILE A 34 -7.16 -19.85 -13.26
C ILE A 34 -8.45 -20.07 -14.07
N GLY A 35 -8.72 -19.20 -15.05
CA GLY A 35 -9.87 -19.36 -15.94
C GLY A 35 -9.82 -20.63 -16.78
N LEU A 36 -8.63 -21.05 -17.20
CA LEU A 36 -8.42 -22.33 -17.90
C LEU A 36 -8.70 -23.53 -16.99
N CYS A 37 -8.21 -23.52 -15.75
CA CYS A 37 -8.50 -24.58 -14.77
C CYS A 37 -10.02 -24.71 -14.52
N GLU A 38 -10.71 -23.60 -14.27
CA GLU A 38 -12.18 -23.61 -14.11
C GLU A 38 -12.91 -24.18 -15.35
N ALA A 39 -12.38 -23.91 -16.54
CA ALA A 39 -12.93 -24.46 -17.77
C ALA A 39 -12.73 -25.98 -17.83
N ILE A 40 -11.54 -26.48 -17.50
CA ILE A 40 -11.24 -27.92 -17.51
C ILE A 40 -12.14 -28.66 -16.52
N ASP A 41 -12.29 -28.13 -15.30
CA ASP A 41 -13.14 -28.75 -14.26
C ASP A 41 -14.61 -28.86 -14.65
N LYS A 42 -15.11 -27.89 -15.42
CA LYS A 42 -16.52 -27.81 -15.85
C LYS A 42 -16.77 -28.41 -17.23
N TYR A 43 -15.73 -28.78 -17.96
CA TYR A 43 -15.85 -29.29 -19.32
C TYR A 43 -16.19 -30.78 -19.31
N ASP A 44 -17.33 -31.13 -19.90
CA ASP A 44 -17.78 -32.52 -19.98
C ASP A 44 -17.22 -33.18 -21.25
N LEU A 45 -16.29 -34.12 -21.06
CA LEU A 45 -15.60 -34.85 -22.13
C LEU A 45 -16.44 -35.99 -22.74
N SER A 46 -17.53 -36.39 -22.06
CA SER A 46 -18.35 -37.55 -22.45
C SER A 46 -18.89 -37.49 -23.88
N PHE A 47 -19.02 -36.28 -24.45
CA PHE A 47 -19.54 -36.08 -25.80
C PHE A 47 -18.46 -36.02 -26.89
N ALA A 48 -17.18 -35.87 -26.54
CA ALA A 48 -16.09 -35.79 -27.53
C ALA A 48 -15.70 -37.18 -28.08
N ASP A 49 -15.98 -38.25 -27.33
CA ASP A 49 -15.52 -39.61 -27.62
C ASP A 49 -16.52 -40.46 -28.44
N GLY A 50 -17.61 -39.87 -28.93
CA GLY A 50 -18.53 -40.53 -29.86
C GLY A 50 -19.32 -41.72 -29.30
N VAL A 51 -19.15 -42.08 -28.03
CA VAL A 51 -19.96 -43.11 -27.36
C VAL A 51 -21.26 -42.48 -26.89
N ILE A 52 -22.24 -42.44 -27.79
CA ILE A 52 -23.63 -42.12 -27.43
C ILE A 52 -24.17 -43.33 -26.66
N GLU A 53 -24.02 -43.35 -25.34
CA GLU A 53 -24.88 -44.19 -24.51
C GLU A 53 -26.31 -43.63 -24.63
N LYS A 54 -27.20 -44.42 -25.24
CA LYS A 54 -28.58 -44.04 -25.57
C LYS A 54 -29.51 -43.94 -24.35
N ASP A 55 -29.03 -44.19 -23.14
CA ASP A 55 -29.92 -44.64 -22.06
C ASP A 55 -30.14 -43.64 -20.91
N THR A 56 -29.68 -42.38 -21.02
CA THR A 56 -30.06 -41.35 -20.02
C THR A 56 -31.26 -40.51 -20.49
N ILE A 57 -32.42 -40.93 -19.97
CA ILE A 57 -33.71 -40.23 -20.04
C ILE A 57 -33.59 -38.83 -19.40
N SER A 58 -33.92 -37.82 -20.21
CA SER A 58 -34.15 -36.41 -19.86
C SER A 58 -32.97 -35.63 -19.26
N PRO A 59 -32.17 -34.93 -20.10
CA PRO A 59 -31.15 -34.01 -19.62
C PRO A 59 -31.77 -32.70 -19.14
N SER A 60 -31.34 -32.22 -17.97
CA SER A 60 -31.66 -30.88 -17.47
C SER A 60 -31.22 -29.79 -18.47
N PRO A 61 -32.01 -28.72 -18.65
CA PRO A 61 -31.80 -27.69 -19.68
C PRO A 61 -30.43 -26.99 -19.57
N GLU A 62 -29.85 -26.93 -18.36
CA GLU A 62 -28.56 -26.29 -18.10
C GLU A 62 -27.36 -27.07 -18.68
N LYS A 63 -27.47 -28.40 -18.82
CA LYS A 63 -26.42 -29.24 -19.44
C LYS A 63 -26.47 -29.25 -20.97
N MET A 64 -27.42 -28.56 -21.60
CA MET A 64 -27.62 -28.62 -23.06
C MET A 64 -26.66 -27.73 -23.86
N VAL A 65 -26.09 -26.68 -23.26
CA VAL A 65 -25.33 -25.65 -23.99
C VAL A 65 -23.90 -26.10 -24.33
N ASN A 66 -23.37 -27.14 -23.68
CA ASN A 66 -21.99 -27.63 -23.86
C ASN A 66 -21.88 -28.83 -24.82
N ARG A 67 -22.89 -29.08 -25.65
CA ARG A 67 -22.92 -30.25 -26.54
C ARG A 67 -22.03 -30.03 -27.77
N GLY A 68 -20.76 -30.42 -27.67
CA GLY A 68 -19.86 -30.61 -28.83
C GLY A 68 -18.93 -29.45 -29.21
N ALA A 69 -18.77 -28.42 -28.37
CA ALA A 69 -17.75 -27.39 -28.61
C ALA A 69 -16.35 -27.92 -28.24
N ARG A 70 -15.36 -27.77 -29.14
CA ARG A 70 -13.96 -28.14 -28.85
C ARG A 70 -13.48 -27.43 -27.57
N LEU A 71 -12.71 -28.12 -26.73
CA LEU A 71 -12.16 -27.58 -25.48
C LEU A 71 -11.55 -26.18 -25.65
N GLY A 72 -10.77 -25.94 -26.70
CA GLY A 72 -10.17 -24.62 -26.94
C GLY A 72 -11.18 -23.48 -27.13
N THR A 73 -12.34 -23.77 -27.73
CA THR A 73 -13.43 -22.79 -27.88
C THR A 73 -14.12 -22.52 -26.55
N TYR A 74 -14.35 -23.56 -25.75
CA TYR A 74 -14.95 -23.46 -24.43
C TYR A 74 -14.03 -22.72 -23.44
N ALA A 75 -12.77 -23.15 -23.34
CA ALA A 75 -11.77 -22.54 -22.48
C ALA A 75 -11.53 -21.06 -22.81
N ALA A 76 -11.57 -20.67 -24.08
CA ALA A 76 -11.42 -19.26 -24.47
C ALA A 76 -12.50 -18.35 -23.86
N TYR A 77 -13.73 -18.85 -23.62
CA TYR A 77 -14.76 -18.09 -22.93
C TYR A 77 -14.40 -17.84 -21.47
N TRP A 78 -14.01 -18.89 -20.75
CA TRP A 78 -13.62 -18.81 -19.34
C TRP A 78 -12.37 -17.97 -19.10
N ILE A 79 -11.34 -18.14 -19.94
CA ILE A 79 -10.11 -17.33 -19.88
C ILE A 79 -10.46 -15.84 -20.04
N ARG A 80 -11.27 -15.48 -21.06
CA ARG A 80 -11.66 -14.08 -21.27
C ARG A 80 -12.51 -13.54 -20.13
N ALA A 81 -13.47 -14.33 -19.64
CA ALA A 81 -14.34 -13.93 -18.54
C ALA A 81 -13.54 -13.65 -17.27
N ARG A 82 -12.58 -14.53 -16.94
CA ARG A 82 -11.72 -14.39 -15.77
C ARG A 82 -10.79 -13.19 -15.87
N ILE A 83 -10.11 -13.03 -17.01
CA ILE A 83 -9.24 -11.86 -17.27
C ILE A 83 -10.05 -10.56 -17.21
N THR A 84 -11.21 -10.49 -17.85
CA THR A 84 -12.06 -9.29 -17.85
C THR A 84 -12.48 -8.93 -16.42
N ARG A 85 -12.91 -9.92 -15.64
CA ARG A 85 -13.28 -9.72 -14.23
C ARG A 85 -12.09 -9.24 -13.39
N ALA A 86 -10.91 -9.80 -13.61
CA ALA A 86 -9.69 -9.40 -12.91
C ALA A 86 -9.34 -7.93 -13.20
N ILE A 87 -9.34 -7.55 -14.49
CA ILE A 87 -9.15 -6.16 -14.93
C ILE A 87 -10.17 -5.26 -14.23
N GLN A 88 -11.47 -5.51 -14.38
CA GLN A 88 -12.52 -4.69 -13.77
C GLN A 88 -12.36 -4.51 -12.25
N SER A 89 -11.90 -5.54 -11.55
CA SER A 89 -11.76 -5.52 -10.09
C SER A 89 -10.50 -4.83 -9.55
N ARG A 90 -9.44 -4.75 -10.37
CA ARG A 90 -8.10 -4.31 -9.96
C ARG A 90 -7.50 -3.22 -10.84
N GLU A 91 -8.19 -2.80 -11.90
CA GLU A 91 -7.74 -1.74 -12.83
C GLU A 91 -7.57 -0.39 -12.13
N HIS A 92 -8.38 -0.15 -11.09
CA HIS A 92 -8.41 1.09 -10.35
C HIS A 92 -7.75 0.90 -8.98
N ALA A 93 -7.08 1.94 -8.47
CA ALA A 93 -6.52 1.94 -7.12
C ALA A 93 -7.58 1.68 -6.04
N MET A 94 -8.82 2.13 -6.29
CA MET A 94 -9.99 1.85 -5.46
C MET A 94 -10.95 0.91 -6.19
N ARG A 95 -11.48 -0.08 -5.49
CA ARG A 95 -12.42 -1.05 -6.05
C ARG A 95 -13.82 -0.44 -6.17
N PHE A 96 -14.39 -0.48 -7.37
CA PHE A 96 -15.77 -0.06 -7.63
C PHE A 96 -16.73 -1.26 -7.79
N PRO A 97 -18.03 -1.09 -7.51
CA PRO A 97 -19.03 -2.11 -7.82
C PRO A 97 -19.15 -2.37 -9.33
N GLU A 98 -19.37 -3.64 -9.72
CA GLU A 98 -19.42 -4.07 -11.13
C GLU A 98 -20.46 -3.30 -11.96
N HIS A 99 -21.65 -3.06 -11.40
CA HIS A 99 -22.74 -2.39 -12.12
C HIS A 99 -22.40 -0.92 -12.44
N VAL A 100 -21.62 -0.25 -11.60
CA VAL A 100 -21.16 1.13 -11.83
C VAL A 100 -20.12 1.17 -12.95
N LEU A 101 -19.16 0.22 -12.94
CA LEU A 101 -18.16 0.14 -13.99
C LEU A 101 -18.76 -0.23 -15.35
N GLN A 102 -19.72 -1.16 -15.38
CA GLN A 102 -20.48 -1.47 -16.60
C GLN A 102 -21.25 -0.25 -17.11
N ALA A 103 -21.88 0.52 -16.21
CA ALA A 103 -22.57 1.76 -16.58
C ALA A 103 -21.59 2.78 -17.18
N SER A 104 -20.40 2.93 -16.59
CA SER A 104 -19.34 3.79 -17.11
C SER A 104 -18.91 3.36 -18.52
N HIS A 105 -18.59 2.09 -18.74
CA HIS A 105 -18.21 1.58 -20.07
C HIS A 105 -19.29 1.78 -21.13
N ARG A 106 -20.56 1.54 -20.79
CA ARG A 106 -21.68 1.82 -21.70
C ARG A 106 -21.75 3.30 -22.02
N LEU A 107 -21.61 4.17 -21.01
CA LEU A 107 -21.65 5.61 -21.17
C LEU A 107 -20.50 6.12 -22.06
N VAL A 108 -19.28 5.60 -21.89
CA VAL A 108 -18.14 5.90 -22.77
C VAL A 108 -18.44 5.52 -24.21
N LYS A 109 -18.99 4.33 -24.42
CA LYS A 109 -19.33 3.83 -25.75
C LYS A 109 -20.39 4.70 -26.40
N THR A 110 -21.47 5.03 -25.68
CA THR A 110 -22.53 5.89 -26.21
C THR A 110 -22.03 7.30 -26.49
N ALA A 111 -21.22 7.90 -25.61
CA ALA A 111 -20.67 9.24 -25.84
C ALA A 111 -19.84 9.28 -27.14
N LYS A 112 -19.03 8.25 -27.39
CA LYS A 112 -18.29 8.09 -28.66
C LYS A 112 -19.20 7.92 -29.88
N GLU A 113 -20.27 7.13 -29.76
CA GLU A 113 -21.25 6.94 -30.83
C GLU A 113 -22.00 8.24 -31.18
N PHE A 114 -22.25 9.09 -30.19
CA PHE A 114 -22.85 10.41 -30.38
C PHE A 114 -21.85 11.51 -30.78
N GLY A 115 -20.55 11.21 -30.81
CA GLY A 115 -19.50 12.21 -31.08
C GLY A 115 -19.45 13.31 -30.03
N VAL A 116 -19.81 13.00 -28.78
CA VAL A 116 -19.81 13.94 -27.66
C VAL A 116 -18.48 13.86 -26.91
N ASP A 117 -17.83 15.01 -26.74
CA ASP A 117 -16.61 15.12 -25.96
C ASP A 117 -16.87 14.79 -24.48
N TRP A 118 -15.90 14.15 -23.84
CA TRP A 118 -16.08 13.65 -22.48
C TRP A 118 -16.20 14.78 -21.45
N GLU A 119 -15.53 15.92 -21.69
CA GLU A 119 -15.63 17.12 -20.86
C GLU A 119 -17.09 17.59 -20.74
N LEU A 120 -17.81 17.60 -21.87
CA LEU A 120 -19.23 17.94 -21.87
C LEU A 120 -20.06 16.91 -21.07
N VAL A 121 -19.71 15.62 -21.11
CA VAL A 121 -20.40 14.60 -20.30
C VAL A 121 -20.16 14.81 -18.81
N THR A 122 -18.95 15.23 -18.41
CA THR A 122 -18.62 15.58 -17.02
C THR A 122 -19.43 16.78 -16.55
N GLU A 123 -19.44 17.87 -17.32
CA GLU A 123 -20.26 19.06 -17.04
C GLU A 123 -21.74 18.67 -16.84
N LEU A 124 -22.30 17.89 -17.76
CA LEU A 124 -23.69 17.43 -17.68
C LEU A 124 -24.02 16.64 -16.41
N ALA A 125 -23.04 16.02 -15.74
CA ALA A 125 -23.24 15.26 -14.51
C ALA A 125 -23.17 16.10 -13.23
N GLU A 126 -22.53 17.28 -13.29
CA GLU A 126 -22.38 18.19 -12.15
C GLU A 126 -23.58 19.13 -11.99
N PHE A 127 -24.22 19.52 -13.09
CA PHE A 127 -25.38 20.42 -13.05
C PHE A 127 -26.64 19.74 -12.49
N ASP A 128 -27.26 20.35 -11.48
CA ASP A 128 -28.43 19.80 -10.76
C ASP A 128 -29.77 20.55 -11.04
N GLY A 129 -29.81 21.65 -11.82
CA GLY A 129 -31.11 22.34 -12.02
C GLY A 129 -31.25 23.43 -13.08
N ASP A 130 -30.24 24.28 -13.31
CA ASP A 130 -30.35 25.45 -14.20
C ASP A 130 -29.61 25.31 -15.54
N ALA A 131 -29.35 24.06 -15.94
CA ALA A 131 -28.81 23.75 -17.25
C ALA A 131 -29.81 24.14 -18.36
N GLY A 132 -29.32 24.77 -19.43
CA GLY A 132 -30.17 25.12 -20.57
C GLY A 132 -30.91 23.91 -21.14
N VAL A 133 -32.10 24.10 -21.72
CA VAL A 133 -32.98 23.02 -22.24
C VAL A 133 -32.25 21.97 -23.10
N TYR A 134 -31.20 22.39 -23.80
CA TYR A 134 -30.34 21.52 -24.59
C TYR A 134 -29.56 20.49 -23.74
N GLN A 135 -28.94 20.93 -22.65
CA GLN A 135 -28.10 20.10 -21.77
C GLN A 135 -28.92 19.02 -21.07
N THR A 136 -30.10 19.38 -20.53
CA THR A 136 -31.01 18.42 -19.90
C THR A 136 -31.46 17.33 -20.88
N ARG A 137 -31.82 17.72 -22.11
CA ARG A 137 -32.20 16.77 -23.17
C ARG A 137 -31.05 15.88 -23.59
N LEU A 138 -29.83 16.41 -23.67
CA LEU A 138 -28.64 15.64 -24.04
C LEU A 138 -28.30 14.61 -22.95
N ARG A 139 -28.33 15.02 -21.67
CA ARG A 139 -28.17 14.13 -20.51
C ARG A 139 -29.18 13.00 -20.52
N GLU A 140 -30.47 13.30 -20.69
CA GLU A 140 -31.52 12.28 -20.77
C GLU A 140 -31.32 11.32 -21.95
N LYS A 141 -30.97 11.84 -23.13
CA LYS A 141 -30.67 11.00 -24.30
C LYS A 141 -29.50 10.05 -24.04
N LEU A 142 -28.40 10.56 -23.49
CA LEU A 142 -27.23 9.75 -23.15
C LEU A 142 -27.58 8.66 -22.14
N ARG A 143 -28.32 9.01 -21.08
CA ARG A 143 -28.77 8.06 -20.05
C ARG A 143 -29.67 6.98 -20.63
N ASN A 144 -30.64 7.36 -21.47
CA ASN A 144 -31.59 6.43 -22.07
C ASN A 144 -30.90 5.45 -23.03
N VAL A 145 -29.98 5.93 -23.86
CA VAL A 145 -29.25 5.07 -24.82
C VAL A 145 -28.21 4.20 -24.12
N ALA A 146 -27.57 4.70 -23.06
CA ALA A 146 -26.67 3.91 -22.22
C ALA A 146 -27.42 2.88 -21.33
N GLY A 147 -28.74 2.99 -21.23
CA GLY A 147 -29.58 2.12 -20.40
C GLY A 147 -29.47 2.40 -18.91
N ILE A 148 -29.11 3.63 -18.52
CA ILE A 148 -28.91 4.05 -17.13
C ILE A 148 -30.21 4.70 -16.62
N LYS A 149 -30.97 3.96 -15.80
CA LYS A 149 -32.28 4.43 -15.29
C LYS A 149 -32.19 5.41 -14.13
N SER A 150 -31.21 5.23 -13.22
CA SER A 150 -31.03 6.11 -12.07
C SER A 150 -30.13 7.29 -12.41
N ASP A 151 -30.42 8.46 -11.87
CA ASP A 151 -29.56 9.63 -12.05
C ASP A 151 -28.28 9.51 -11.22
N THR A 152 -28.39 8.96 -10.01
CA THR A 152 -27.25 8.68 -9.13
C THR A 152 -26.19 7.80 -9.81
N LEU A 153 -26.64 6.73 -10.49
CA LEU A 153 -25.76 5.83 -11.24
C LEU A 153 -25.08 6.51 -12.43
N PHE A 154 -25.72 7.51 -13.04
CA PHE A 154 -25.10 8.30 -14.10
C PHE A 154 -23.96 9.15 -13.55
N ARG A 155 -24.20 9.87 -12.44
CA ARG A 155 -23.17 10.68 -11.76
C ARG A 155 -22.00 9.81 -11.27
N GLU A 156 -22.29 8.65 -10.69
CA GLU A 156 -21.25 7.69 -10.27
C GLU A 156 -20.45 7.16 -11.46
N ALA A 157 -21.11 6.78 -12.56
CA ALA A 157 -20.44 6.26 -13.76
C ALA A 157 -19.49 7.29 -14.40
N VAL A 158 -19.84 8.57 -14.35
CA VAL A 158 -18.99 9.69 -14.81
C VAL A 158 -17.78 9.85 -13.86
N ARG A 159 -18.00 9.91 -12.55
CA ARG A 159 -16.94 10.02 -11.54
C ARG A 159 -15.90 8.90 -11.62
N VAL A 160 -16.32 7.65 -11.81
CA VAL A 160 -15.39 6.51 -11.92
C VAL A 160 -14.38 6.73 -13.05
N ARG A 161 -14.82 7.27 -14.18
CA ARG A 161 -13.93 7.53 -15.31
C ARG A 161 -13.03 8.74 -15.09
N GLU A 162 -13.52 9.76 -14.42
CA GLU A 162 -12.72 10.93 -14.05
C GLU A 162 -11.55 10.52 -13.14
N ILE A 163 -11.83 9.75 -12.10
CA ILE A 163 -10.82 9.17 -11.18
C ILE A 163 -9.82 8.29 -11.93
N SER A 164 -10.28 7.51 -12.93
CA SER A 164 -9.42 6.68 -13.76
C SER A 164 -8.51 7.49 -14.70
N SER A 165 -8.98 8.64 -15.20
CA SER A 165 -8.22 9.51 -16.10
C SER A 165 -7.23 10.41 -15.37
N SER A 166 -7.55 10.80 -14.14
CA SER A 166 -6.70 11.64 -13.30
C SER A 166 -5.66 10.77 -12.61
N SER A 167 -4.55 10.49 -13.31
CA SER A 167 -3.43 9.71 -12.77
C SER A 167 -2.74 10.39 -11.59
N THR A 168 -2.98 11.68 -11.39
CA THR A 168 -2.33 12.50 -10.37
C THR A 168 -3.32 13.50 -9.80
N THR A 169 -4.02 13.12 -8.73
CA THR A 169 -4.62 14.12 -7.85
C THR A 169 -3.46 14.90 -7.23
N GLN A 170 -3.32 16.20 -7.53
CA GLN A 170 -2.36 17.04 -6.81
C GLN A 170 -2.66 16.95 -5.32
N PHE A 171 -1.63 16.75 -4.49
CA PHE A 171 -1.79 16.78 -3.05
C PHE A 171 -2.34 18.16 -2.65
N GLU A 172 -3.40 18.17 -1.84
CA GLU A 172 -3.87 19.41 -1.25
C GLU A 172 -2.78 19.99 -0.33
N SER A 173 -2.75 21.32 -0.16
CA SER A 173 -1.69 22.00 0.59
C SER A 173 -1.53 21.51 2.04
N TRP A 174 -2.58 20.94 2.64
CA TRP A 174 -2.54 20.35 3.99
C TRP A 174 -2.02 18.90 4.01
N MET A 175 -2.06 18.21 2.86
CA MET A 175 -1.51 16.86 2.68
C MET A 175 -0.04 16.86 2.28
N ALA A 176 0.48 18.03 1.89
CA ALA A 176 1.92 18.22 1.81
C ALA A 176 2.51 17.93 3.20
N PRO A 177 3.65 17.22 3.28
CA PRO A 177 4.37 17.15 4.55
C PRO A 177 4.53 18.58 5.06
N ALA A 178 4.29 18.81 6.37
CA ALA A 178 4.44 20.11 7.00
C ALA A 178 5.73 20.73 6.46
N SER A 179 5.62 21.94 5.90
CA SER A 179 6.70 22.53 5.13
C SER A 179 7.99 22.44 5.93
N THR A 180 9.12 22.13 5.28
CA THR A 180 10.43 22.17 5.93
C THR A 180 10.71 23.54 6.56
N ALA A 181 9.93 24.59 6.25
CA ALA A 181 9.98 25.88 6.91
C ALA A 181 9.43 25.85 8.35
N ASP A 182 8.42 25.03 8.65
CA ASP A 182 7.91 24.85 10.02
C ASP A 182 8.88 23.98 10.84
N GLU A 183 9.44 22.92 10.24
CA GLU A 183 10.54 22.16 10.86
C GLU A 183 11.81 23.00 10.99
N GLU A 184 12.15 23.86 10.03
CA GLU A 184 13.28 24.78 10.13
C GLU A 184 13.04 25.89 11.15
N LEU A 185 11.83 26.41 11.33
CA LEU A 185 11.53 27.36 12.40
C LEU A 185 11.61 26.69 13.78
N ILE A 186 11.11 25.46 13.91
CA ILE A 186 11.24 24.65 15.13
C ILE A 186 12.71 24.28 15.38
N ASN A 187 13.49 23.98 14.34
CA ASN A 187 14.94 23.69 14.43
C ASN A 187 15.80 24.97 14.57
N ARG A 188 15.29 26.15 14.21
CA ARG A 188 15.93 27.47 14.44
C ARG A 188 15.66 28.00 15.84
N ILE A 189 14.66 27.47 16.55
CA ILE A 189 14.56 27.60 18.01
C ILE A 189 15.67 26.73 18.61
N SER A 190 16.87 27.31 18.63
CA SER A 190 18.17 26.83 19.14
C SER A 190 18.18 25.43 19.81
N PRO A 191 18.53 24.35 19.08
CA PRO A 191 18.88 23.07 19.69
C PRO A 191 20.16 23.15 20.55
N GLU A 192 20.98 24.19 20.37
CA GLU A 192 22.23 24.41 21.09
C GLU A 192 21.96 24.92 22.53
N SER A 193 20.98 25.79 22.71
CA SER A 193 20.73 26.47 23.99
C SER A 193 19.64 25.81 24.85
N GLY A 194 18.72 25.05 24.25
CA GLY A 194 17.66 24.32 24.96
C GLY A 194 18.17 23.34 26.03
N PRO A 195 19.05 22.37 25.70
CA PRO A 195 19.50 21.38 26.68
C PRO A 195 20.38 21.98 27.78
N GLU A 196 21.17 23.00 27.46
CA GLU A 196 21.99 23.73 28.44
C GLU A 196 21.12 24.53 29.41
N HIS A 197 20.11 25.23 28.90
CA HIS A 197 19.13 25.98 29.69
C HIS A 197 18.31 25.06 30.61
N ILE A 198 17.87 23.90 30.10
CA ILE A 198 17.19 22.89 30.92
C ILE A 198 18.13 22.35 32.01
N ARG A 199 19.42 22.18 31.74
CA ARG A 199 20.39 21.75 32.76
C ARG A 199 20.65 22.82 33.81
N GLU A 200 20.73 24.09 33.41
CA GLU A 200 20.92 25.22 34.31
C GLU A 200 19.72 25.42 35.24
N THR A 201 18.50 25.36 34.70
CA THR A 201 17.26 25.43 35.50
C THR A 201 17.17 24.27 36.50
N LEU A 202 17.51 23.04 36.08
CA LEU A 202 17.57 21.89 36.99
C LEU A 202 18.65 22.05 38.08
N ALA A 203 19.81 22.64 37.75
CA ALA A 203 20.91 22.85 38.68
C ALA A 203 20.59 23.83 39.81
N LYS A 204 19.59 24.71 39.64
CA LYS A 204 19.11 25.61 40.71
C LYS A 204 18.48 24.85 41.88
N PHE A 205 17.87 23.69 41.62
CA PHE A 205 17.10 22.94 42.62
C PHE A 205 17.73 21.59 43.01
N LEU A 206 18.56 21.01 42.14
CA LEU A 206 19.10 19.66 42.30
C LEU A 206 20.61 19.68 42.49
N GLY A 207 21.11 18.66 43.21
CA GLY A 207 22.55 18.44 43.29
C GLY A 207 23.15 18.02 41.94
N PRO A 208 24.47 18.23 41.72
CA PRO A 208 25.11 17.94 40.42
C PRO A 208 24.92 16.49 39.98
N ARG A 209 24.92 15.54 40.92
CA ARG A 209 24.68 14.11 40.67
C ARG A 209 23.23 13.78 40.32
N GLU A 210 22.28 14.54 40.85
CA GLU A 210 20.85 14.36 40.58
C GLU A 210 20.51 14.85 39.17
N VAL A 211 21.07 15.99 38.78
CA VAL A 211 20.98 16.55 37.42
C VAL A 211 21.56 15.57 36.40
N GLU A 212 22.74 15.00 36.67
CA GLU A 212 23.40 14.08 35.75
C GLU A 212 22.63 12.75 35.56
N VAL A 213 22.02 12.20 36.62
CA VAL A 213 21.14 11.02 36.52
C VAL A 213 19.90 11.33 35.67
N LEU A 214 19.29 12.50 35.84
CA LEU A 214 18.11 12.91 35.08
C LEU A 214 18.46 13.20 33.62
N SER A 215 19.58 13.88 33.35
CA SER A 215 20.04 14.15 31.99
C SER A 215 20.28 12.87 31.20
N LEU A 216 20.91 11.86 31.83
CA LEU A 216 21.13 10.55 31.20
C LEU A 216 19.84 9.75 31.03
N ARG A 217 18.87 9.89 31.94
CA ARG A 217 17.59 9.16 31.89
C ARG A 217 16.67 9.67 30.78
N PHE A 218 16.61 10.99 30.62
CA PHE A 218 15.68 11.67 29.72
C PHE A 218 16.35 12.21 28.45
N GLY A 219 17.67 12.05 28.29
CA GLY A 219 18.41 12.48 27.11
C GLY A 219 18.64 13.99 27.02
N ILE A 220 18.64 14.70 28.15
CA ILE A 220 18.79 16.17 28.18
C ILE A 220 20.27 16.53 27.99
N GLY A 221 20.64 17.05 26.82
CA GLY A 221 22.02 17.50 26.54
C GLY A 221 23.03 16.36 26.46
N ALA A 222 22.59 15.18 26.02
CA ALA A 222 23.52 14.15 25.57
C ALA A 222 23.91 14.50 24.13
N ASN A 223 25.20 14.75 23.89
CA ASN A 223 25.73 14.83 22.53
C ASN A 223 25.41 13.51 21.82
N GLU A 224 24.77 13.58 20.66
CA GLU A 224 24.47 12.42 19.81
C GLU A 224 25.75 11.66 19.37
N ASP A 225 26.92 12.25 19.59
CA ASP A 225 28.25 11.71 19.28
C ASP A 225 28.73 10.60 20.22
N GLU A 226 28.10 10.40 21.38
CA GLU A 226 28.38 9.20 22.16
C GLU A 226 27.57 8.06 21.51
N PRO A 227 28.21 7.02 20.92
CA PRO A 227 27.47 5.94 20.29
C PRO A 227 26.66 5.25 21.38
N THR A 228 25.42 5.69 21.52
CA THR A 228 24.37 4.97 22.17
C THR A 228 24.38 3.66 21.40
N ARG A 229 24.98 2.64 22.00
CA ARG A 229 24.90 1.28 21.50
C ARG A 229 23.41 1.02 21.54
N GLU A 230 22.76 1.32 20.42
CA GLU A 230 21.35 1.10 20.18
C GLU A 230 21.09 -0.23 20.84
N SER A 231 20.20 -0.24 21.83
CA SER A 231 19.68 -1.46 22.42
C SER A 231 19.50 -2.40 21.25
N SER A 232 20.37 -3.43 21.16
CA SER A 232 20.61 -4.14 19.90
C SER A 232 19.26 -4.33 19.25
N PRO A 233 19.03 -3.81 18.02
CA PRO A 233 17.71 -3.93 17.40
C PRO A 233 17.33 -5.37 17.63
N ARG A 234 16.20 -5.63 18.30
CA ARG A 234 15.73 -7.00 18.45
C ARG A 234 15.70 -7.48 17.02
N MET A 235 16.71 -8.24 16.60
CA MET A 235 16.82 -8.74 15.26
C MET A 235 15.53 -9.54 15.16
N PHE A 236 14.58 -9.03 14.40
CA PHE A 236 13.37 -9.78 14.17
C PHE A 236 13.87 -11.08 13.57
N ARG A 237 13.56 -12.18 14.25
CA ARG A 237 13.94 -13.51 13.81
C ARG A 237 13.47 -13.61 12.38
N ASP A 238 14.40 -13.76 11.44
CA ASP A 238 14.09 -13.69 10.03
C ASP A 238 13.50 -15.05 9.63
N TYR A 239 12.22 -15.25 9.98
CA TYR A 239 11.53 -16.53 9.84
C TYR A 239 11.56 -17.06 8.39
N GLN A 240 11.70 -16.15 7.42
CA GLN A 240 11.85 -16.53 6.03
C GLN A 240 13.21 -17.16 5.75
N ALA A 241 14.31 -16.57 6.23
CA ALA A 241 15.65 -17.15 6.08
C ALA A 241 15.80 -18.47 6.86
N GLU A 242 15.22 -18.55 8.06
CA GLU A 242 15.21 -19.78 8.88
C GLU A 242 14.40 -20.91 8.19
N ALA A 243 13.25 -20.58 7.58
CA ALA A 243 12.45 -21.54 6.81
C ALA A 243 13.12 -21.96 5.48
N GLU A 244 13.83 -21.05 4.81
CA GLU A 244 14.59 -21.35 3.61
C GLU A 244 15.77 -22.28 3.92
N GLU A 245 16.46 -22.07 5.04
CA GLU A 245 17.51 -22.96 5.52
C GLU A 245 16.95 -24.35 5.93
N GLU A 246 15.80 -24.40 6.59
CA GLU A 246 15.14 -25.66 6.96
C GLU A 246 14.61 -26.44 5.75
N LEU A 247 14.19 -25.78 4.68
CA LEU A 247 13.66 -26.44 3.48
C LEU A 247 14.76 -26.80 2.48
N PHE A 248 15.67 -25.86 2.19
CA PHE A 248 16.63 -25.93 1.08
C PHE A 248 18.11 -25.93 1.52
N GLY A 249 18.39 -25.83 2.82
CA GLY A 249 19.74 -25.90 3.35
C GLY A 249 20.40 -27.27 3.10
N PRO A 250 21.71 -27.40 3.36
CA PRO A 250 22.45 -28.64 3.15
C PRO A 250 21.90 -29.82 3.97
N ASN A 251 21.18 -29.55 5.05
CA ASN A 251 20.46 -30.53 5.87
C ASN A 251 18.93 -30.30 5.85
N GLY A 252 18.43 -29.57 4.85
CA GLY A 252 17.02 -29.18 4.76
C GLY A 252 16.12 -30.33 4.32
N ILE A 253 14.83 -30.22 4.60
CA ILE A 253 13.80 -31.26 4.37
C ILE A 253 13.76 -31.73 2.91
N LEU A 254 14.08 -30.85 1.96
CA LEU A 254 14.06 -31.14 0.52
C LEU A 254 15.43 -31.55 -0.05
N SER A 255 16.48 -31.60 0.77
CA SER A 255 17.84 -32.00 0.34
C SER A 255 17.89 -33.41 -0.25
N HIS A 256 17.01 -34.31 0.19
CA HIS A 256 16.93 -35.69 -0.30
C HIS A 256 16.17 -35.86 -1.61
N TYR A 257 15.50 -34.81 -2.12
CA TYR A 257 14.71 -34.87 -3.34
C TYR A 257 15.45 -34.40 -4.60
N SER A 258 16.68 -33.86 -4.47
CA SER A 258 17.43 -33.30 -5.62
C SER A 258 18.38 -34.28 -6.32
N GLU A 259 18.39 -35.57 -5.96
CA GLU A 259 19.18 -36.57 -6.69
C GLU A 259 18.41 -37.10 -7.91
N ILE A 260 18.08 -36.22 -8.85
CA ILE A 260 17.78 -36.59 -10.23
C ILE A 260 18.84 -35.90 -11.09
N PRO A 261 19.75 -36.64 -11.75
CA PRO A 261 20.77 -36.02 -12.59
C PRO A 261 20.11 -35.46 -13.85
N ILE A 262 20.04 -34.14 -13.95
CA ILE A 262 19.73 -33.47 -15.22
C ILE A 262 21.05 -32.92 -15.75
N ASP A 263 21.66 -33.66 -16.68
CA ASP A 263 22.74 -33.17 -17.52
C ASP A 263 22.20 -32.08 -18.46
N ALA A 264 22.46 -30.81 -18.15
CA ALA A 264 22.48 -29.72 -19.13
C ALA A 264 23.24 -28.50 -18.58
N PRO A 265 24.12 -27.85 -19.38
CA PRO A 265 24.87 -26.69 -18.92
C PRO A 265 24.01 -25.43 -19.05
N LEU A 266 23.60 -24.85 -17.93
CA LEU A 266 23.01 -23.52 -17.88
C LEU A 266 23.95 -22.55 -17.18
N ALA A 267 24.28 -21.50 -17.91
CA ALA A 267 25.27 -20.49 -17.61
C ALA A 267 25.09 -19.88 -16.21
N ALA A 268 26.20 -19.83 -15.46
CA ALA A 268 26.31 -19.07 -14.23
C ALA A 268 26.08 -17.58 -14.53
N THR A 269 24.89 -17.09 -14.23
CA THR A 269 24.63 -15.65 -14.08
C THR A 269 24.79 -15.33 -12.60
N GLN A 270 25.87 -14.63 -12.27
CA GLN A 270 26.07 -14.10 -10.93
C GLN A 270 24.95 -13.09 -10.60
N PRO A 271 24.26 -13.20 -9.45
CA PRO A 271 23.37 -12.15 -8.99
C PRO A 271 24.22 -10.98 -8.47
N GLN A 272 23.93 -9.79 -9.00
CA GLN A 272 24.44 -8.51 -8.52
C GLN A 272 23.99 -8.27 -7.06
N PRO A 273 24.82 -7.63 -6.22
CA PRO A 273 24.47 -7.36 -4.82
C PRO A 273 23.24 -6.45 -4.74
N GLY A 274 22.21 -6.97 -4.07
CA GLY A 274 20.92 -6.34 -3.89
C GLY A 274 20.99 -4.98 -3.19
N THR A 275 20.30 -4.04 -3.82
CA THR A 275 19.80 -2.78 -3.29
C THR A 275 19.11 -3.02 -1.96
N LYS A 276 19.63 -2.43 -0.87
CA LYS A 276 18.95 -2.43 0.43
C LYS A 276 17.66 -1.64 0.30
N ILE A 277 16.53 -2.33 0.29
CA ILE A 277 15.21 -1.72 0.41
C ILE A 277 15.13 -1.15 1.83
N ARG A 278 15.21 0.19 1.94
CA ARG A 278 14.82 0.92 3.14
C ARG A 278 13.31 0.76 3.28
N THR A 279 12.88 -0.23 4.04
CA THR A 279 11.51 -0.26 4.56
C THR A 279 11.36 0.87 5.55
N SER A 280 10.49 1.83 5.22
CA SER A 280 10.12 2.97 6.05
C SER A 280 9.62 2.50 7.41
N ALA A 281 10.44 2.70 8.44
CA ALA A 281 10.00 2.58 9.82
C ALA A 281 9.29 3.88 10.22
N SER A 282 7.96 3.86 10.22
CA SER A 282 7.16 4.76 11.04
C SER A 282 6.35 3.93 12.02
N ILE A 283 6.87 3.79 13.24
CA ILE A 283 6.03 3.62 14.42
C ILE A 283 6.63 4.55 15.45
N SER A 284 5.87 5.61 15.74
CA SER A 284 6.07 6.57 16.83
C SER A 284 6.80 5.91 18.01
N ALA A 285 8.11 6.13 18.08
CA ALA A 285 8.91 5.66 19.19
C ALA A 285 8.64 6.63 20.34
N LYS A 286 7.91 6.16 21.37
CA LYS A 286 7.97 6.80 22.68
C LYS A 286 9.45 7.01 23.02
N PRO A 287 9.88 8.20 23.50
CA PRO A 287 11.28 8.42 23.83
C PRO A 287 11.72 7.35 24.81
N ALA A 288 12.59 6.45 24.35
CA ALA A 288 13.00 5.29 25.12
C ALA A 288 13.98 5.75 26.19
N LEU A 289 13.47 5.99 27.40
CA LEU A 289 14.28 6.38 28.55
C LEU A 289 15.43 5.38 28.77
N LEU A 290 16.64 5.89 29.07
CA LEU A 290 17.79 5.03 29.29
C LEU A 290 17.57 4.12 30.53
N PRO A 291 17.81 2.80 30.44
CA PRO A 291 17.65 1.91 31.58
C PRO A 291 18.65 2.25 32.70
N PHE A 292 18.23 2.21 33.96
CA PHE A 292 19.08 2.56 35.12
C PHE A 292 20.34 1.70 35.24
N LYS A 293 20.33 0.48 34.69
CA LYS A 293 21.51 -0.40 34.60
C LYS A 293 22.60 0.20 33.71
N GLU A 294 22.22 0.91 32.65
CA GLU A 294 23.14 1.57 31.74
C GLU A 294 23.61 2.92 32.31
N ILE A 295 22.71 3.69 32.91
CA ILE A 295 23.06 4.91 33.66
C ILE A 295 24.09 4.59 34.74
N GLY A 296 23.87 3.54 35.53
CA GLY A 296 24.80 3.09 36.57
C GLY A 296 26.17 2.71 36.02
N LYS A 297 26.25 2.11 34.83
CA LYS A 297 27.53 1.84 34.15
C LYS A 297 28.26 3.12 33.78
N ARG A 298 27.56 4.12 33.21
CA ARG A 298 28.16 5.40 32.82
C ARG A 298 28.68 6.19 34.02
N MET A 299 27.91 6.22 35.11
CA MET A 299 28.28 6.95 36.34
C MET A 299 29.14 6.15 37.34
N LYS A 300 29.48 4.89 37.04
CA LYS A 300 30.18 3.95 37.95
C LYS A 300 29.45 3.73 39.29
N PHE A 301 28.12 3.70 39.27
CA PHE A 301 27.25 3.40 40.42
C PHE A 301 26.34 2.20 40.17
N SER A 302 25.73 1.66 41.24
CA SER A 302 24.68 0.65 41.10
C SER A 302 23.43 1.25 40.44
N GLY A 303 22.75 0.48 39.58
CA GLY A 303 21.50 0.92 38.95
C GLY A 303 20.40 1.26 39.96
N GLU A 304 20.36 0.56 41.11
CA GLU A 304 19.41 0.87 42.19
C GLU A 304 19.73 2.21 42.88
N TYR A 305 21.02 2.56 42.98
CA TYR A 305 21.42 3.88 43.48
C TYR A 305 20.96 4.98 42.52
N CYS A 306 21.17 4.82 41.21
CA CYS A 306 20.67 5.77 40.20
C CYS A 306 19.14 5.90 40.23
N ARG A 307 18.41 4.79 40.41
CA ARG A 307 16.95 4.80 40.54
C ARG A 307 16.47 5.59 41.76
N ARG A 308 17.11 5.37 42.91
CA ARG A 308 16.80 6.10 44.16
C ARG A 308 17.11 7.58 44.03
N THR A 309 18.25 7.93 43.47
CA THR A 309 18.65 9.32 43.20
C THR A 309 17.67 10.01 42.24
N CYS A 310 17.26 9.35 41.15
CA CYS A 310 16.25 9.86 40.23
C CYS A 310 14.90 10.10 40.93
N SER A 311 14.46 9.18 41.80
CA SER A 311 13.22 9.32 42.55
C SER A 311 13.27 10.47 43.58
N ILE A 312 14.41 10.69 44.21
CA ILE A 312 14.63 11.83 45.14
C ILE A 312 14.63 13.14 44.35
N ALA A 313 15.33 13.18 43.21
CA ALA A 313 15.41 14.33 42.34
C ALA A 313 14.03 14.76 41.84
N LEU A 314 13.20 13.82 41.36
CA LEU A 314 11.83 14.09 40.95
C LEU A 314 10.96 14.62 42.10
N LYS A 315 11.11 14.09 43.31
CA LYS A 315 10.38 14.60 44.49
C LYS A 315 10.75 16.03 44.86
N LYS A 316 12.03 16.41 44.69
CA LYS A 316 12.49 17.79 44.90
C LYS A 316 11.89 18.73 43.85
N LEU A 317 11.85 18.32 42.58
CA LEU A 317 11.23 19.10 41.52
C LEU A 317 9.72 19.27 41.74
N THR A 318 9.02 18.21 42.16
CA THR A 318 7.58 18.32 42.47
C THR A 318 7.33 19.26 43.64
N GLN A 319 8.17 19.22 44.68
CA GLN A 319 8.07 20.14 45.81
C GLN A 319 8.35 21.60 45.40
N ALA A 320 9.33 21.83 44.53
CA ALA A 320 9.63 23.17 43.99
C ALA A 320 8.49 23.70 43.11
N ALA A 321 7.86 22.84 42.30
CA ALA A 321 6.69 23.19 41.51
C ALA A 321 5.47 23.52 42.38
N GLU A 322 5.23 22.75 43.45
CA GLU A 322 4.15 23.02 44.42
C GLU A 322 4.37 24.31 45.21
N ALA A 323 5.63 24.69 45.47
CA ALA A 323 5.98 25.95 46.10
C ALA A 323 5.83 27.17 45.16
N GLY A 324 5.67 26.93 43.85
CA GLY A 324 5.58 27.97 42.83
C GLY A 324 6.94 28.51 42.36
N ASP A 325 8.04 27.89 42.77
CA ASP A 325 9.41 28.31 42.41
C ASP A 325 9.84 27.78 41.03
N LEU A 326 9.10 26.82 40.47
CA LEU A 326 9.38 26.19 39.18
C LEU A 326 8.11 26.14 38.31
N ALA A 327 8.13 26.83 37.17
CA ALA A 327 7.03 26.84 36.21
C ALA A 327 7.41 26.13 34.90
N GLU A 328 6.40 25.65 34.15
CA GLU A 328 6.62 25.04 32.82
C GLU A 328 7.27 26.02 31.83
N THR A 329 7.01 27.32 31.98
CA THR A 329 7.59 28.39 31.16
C THR A 329 9.09 28.53 31.33
N ASP A 330 9.63 28.17 32.50
CA ASP A 330 11.07 28.28 32.80
C ASP A 330 11.89 27.32 31.93
N PHE A 331 11.27 26.24 31.44
CA PHE A 331 11.90 25.27 30.53
C PHE A 331 11.77 25.63 29.05
N ILE A 332 10.91 26.59 28.69
CA ILE A 332 10.56 26.90 27.29
C ILE A 332 11.39 28.06 26.73
N LEU A 333 11.89 28.96 27.58
CA LEU A 333 12.52 30.21 27.14
C LEU A 333 13.90 30.42 27.78
N GLY A 334 14.95 30.21 26.99
CA GLY A 334 16.28 30.80 27.23
C GLY A 334 16.37 32.26 26.73
N LEU A 335 15.27 33.02 26.84
CA LEU A 335 15.23 34.43 26.51
C LEU A 335 14.81 35.18 27.78
N GLU A 336 15.80 35.73 28.47
CA GLU A 336 15.57 36.83 29.40
C GLU A 336 14.88 37.97 28.62
N PHE A 337 13.80 38.50 29.17
CA PHE A 337 13.29 39.83 28.79
C PHE A 337 14.02 40.91 29.57
#